data_AF-A0A920CUG8-F1
#
_entry.id   AF-A0A920CUG8-F1
#
_cell.length_a   1.000
_cell.length_b   1.000
_cell.length_c   1.000
_cell.angle_alpha   90.00
_cell.angle_beta   90.00
_cell.angle_gamma   90.00
#
_symmetry.space_group_name_H-M   'P 1'
#
loop_
_entity.id
_entity.type
_entity.pdbx_description
1 polymer ?
#
loop_
_entity_poly.entity_id
_entity_poly.type
_entity_poly.pdbx_seq_one_letter_code
_entity_poly.pdbx_strand_id
1 'polypeptide(L)'
;MGMLLKTKELANEVSESIIMEVSRLKEKGVEPRLATILVQGDPASEYYAKAKEKKAHQLGIAFDLITFEPEVTEQRLLEEIERLNRDSKVHGIMLELPLPKHISVQNCSDAIAPEKDVDGISSANKLACMTGGTGIYPATPQACIRIAKHFGFALKGKRVVLVGRGETVGRPLMQLLLRENATVTVCHSHTQNLADHIAEADILMAAAGHAGLITADMLHPELVVIDAGINETASGITGDVVPEAAETAKAVTPVPGGVGTLTTVMLFENLMQAVRLQQSSVPAQAAASETQVFDQPIRQFLQSSASSSPTPGGGSIAALAAALGASMGSMVANITSGPKFEHVREKMADIVKLMQSAMVEAESFLKKDMESFSGYMAALGLPKGTEEEKQARAAALQQAAVQAASVPLSLMKRSLEIMTELAEITAQANKNVISDLGIALIMLDAAVQSAWITVEINLGSIKDASLRSSFEETGAELASRSNGLKLQVLEQIKNNLG
;
A
#
# COMPACT_ATOMS: atom_id res chain seq x y z
N MET A 1 12.96 -33.24 -25.43
CA MET A 1 12.71 -33.31 -23.99
C MET A 1 12.65 -31.89 -23.47
N GLY A 2 11.48 -31.47 -23.01
CA GLY A 2 11.21 -30.12 -22.53
C GLY A 2 11.86 -29.83 -21.17
N MET A 3 11.94 -28.54 -20.84
CA MET A 3 12.45 -28.07 -19.56
C MET A 3 11.46 -28.36 -18.42
N LEU A 4 11.92 -28.97 -17.33
CA LEU A 4 11.11 -29.11 -16.11
C LEU A 4 11.20 -27.84 -15.26
N LEU A 5 10.06 -27.18 -15.05
CA LEU A 5 9.94 -25.93 -14.27
C LEU A 5 9.86 -26.24 -12.78
N LYS A 6 10.95 -26.75 -12.21
CA LYS A 6 11.08 -27.08 -10.78
C LYS A 6 11.17 -25.80 -9.94
N THR A 7 10.26 -25.61 -9.00
CA THR A 7 10.11 -24.32 -8.29
C THR A 7 10.84 -24.26 -6.96
N LYS A 8 11.64 -25.27 -6.61
CA LYS A 8 12.34 -25.34 -5.32
C LYS A 8 13.27 -24.15 -5.08
N GLU A 9 14.03 -23.74 -6.09
CA GLU A 9 14.94 -22.60 -6.00
C GLU A 9 14.18 -21.29 -5.82
N LEU A 10 13.17 -21.03 -6.66
CA LEU A 10 12.26 -19.89 -6.51
C LEU A 10 11.57 -19.87 -5.13
N ALA A 11 11.12 -21.02 -4.62
CA ALA A 11 10.52 -21.11 -3.30
C ALA A 11 11.52 -20.76 -2.17
N ASN A 12 12.80 -21.08 -2.35
CA ASN A 12 13.86 -20.67 -1.42
C ASN A 12 14.10 -19.16 -1.50
N GLU A 13 14.20 -18.58 -2.69
CA GLU A 13 14.38 -17.14 -2.88
C GLU A 13 13.25 -16.33 -2.20
N VAL A 14 11.99 -16.75 -2.41
CA VAL A 14 10.84 -16.09 -1.75
C VAL A 14 10.89 -16.32 -0.24
N SER A 15 11.30 -17.51 0.22
CA SER A 15 11.47 -17.78 1.66
C SER A 15 12.52 -16.88 2.30
N GLU A 16 13.66 -16.65 1.64
CA GLU A 16 14.71 -15.75 2.11
C GLU A 16 14.22 -14.29 2.20
N SER A 17 13.47 -13.83 1.19
CA SER A 17 12.82 -12.51 1.21
C SER A 17 11.87 -12.37 2.40
N ILE A 18 11.05 -13.38 2.67
CA ILE A 18 10.12 -13.39 3.80
C ILE A 18 10.90 -13.37 5.13
N ILE A 19 11.96 -14.15 5.27
CA ILE A 19 12.78 -14.18 6.50
C ILE A 19 13.36 -12.78 6.79
N MET A 20 13.90 -12.10 5.77
CA MET A 20 14.41 -10.73 5.92
C MET A 20 13.31 -9.76 6.35
N GLU A 21 12.13 -9.85 5.74
CA GLU A 21 10.99 -9.01 6.10
C GLU A 21 10.48 -9.27 7.53
N VAL A 22 10.37 -10.55 7.93
CA VAL A 22 10.00 -10.96 9.28
C VAL A 22 10.98 -10.41 10.31
N SER A 23 12.29 -10.51 10.07
CA SER A 23 13.32 -9.94 10.95
C SER A 23 13.13 -8.42 11.12
N ARG A 24 12.91 -7.70 10.02
CA ARG A 24 12.66 -6.25 10.05
C ARG A 24 11.39 -5.89 10.81
N LEU A 25 10.33 -6.69 10.69
CA LEU A 25 9.08 -6.48 11.44
C LEU A 25 9.29 -6.72 12.94
N LYS A 26 10.04 -7.76 13.31
CA LYS A 26 10.37 -8.05 14.72
C LYS A 26 11.19 -6.94 15.38
N GLU A 27 12.13 -6.33 14.65
CA GLU A 27 12.87 -5.14 15.12
C GLU A 27 11.94 -3.95 15.42
N LYS A 28 10.81 -3.85 14.72
CA LYS A 28 9.76 -2.85 14.96
C LYS A 28 8.72 -3.30 16.01
N GLY A 29 8.96 -4.40 16.71
CA GLY A 29 8.04 -4.93 17.72
C GLY A 29 6.81 -5.64 17.15
N VAL A 30 6.77 -5.92 15.85
CA VAL A 30 5.68 -6.66 15.20
C VAL A 30 6.13 -8.10 14.98
N GLU A 31 5.44 -9.04 15.60
CA GLU A 31 5.66 -10.48 15.37
C GLU A 31 4.59 -11.01 14.42
N PRO A 32 4.90 -11.25 13.13
CA PRO A 32 3.90 -11.79 12.20
C PRO A 32 3.37 -13.13 12.68
N ARG A 33 2.04 -13.28 12.64
CA ARG A 33 1.34 -14.43 13.19
C ARG A 33 0.22 -14.87 12.27
N LEU A 34 0.22 -16.15 11.93
CA LEU A 34 -0.82 -16.81 11.14
C LEU A 34 -1.59 -17.79 12.04
N ALA A 35 -2.91 -17.61 12.12
CA ALA A 35 -3.81 -18.58 12.71
C ALA A 35 -4.46 -19.43 11.60
N THR A 36 -4.33 -20.75 11.69
CA THR A 36 -4.97 -21.69 10.76
C THR A 36 -6.06 -22.45 11.47
N ILE A 37 -7.28 -22.40 10.93
CA ILE A 37 -8.43 -23.15 11.42
C ILE A 37 -8.54 -24.44 10.61
N LEU A 38 -8.49 -25.58 11.30
CA LEU A 38 -8.60 -26.91 10.73
C LEU A 38 -9.80 -27.64 11.35
N VAL A 39 -10.70 -28.15 10.52
CA VAL A 39 -11.71 -29.12 10.95
C VAL A 39 -11.22 -30.50 10.54
N GLN A 40 -11.09 -31.41 11.49
CA GLN A 40 -10.57 -32.76 11.25
C GLN A 40 -11.50 -33.59 10.35
N GLY A 41 -10.97 -34.71 9.84
CA GLY A 41 -11.72 -35.65 9.02
C GLY A 41 -11.14 -35.87 7.62
N ASP A 42 -10.14 -35.08 7.23
CA ASP A 42 -9.40 -35.25 5.98
C ASP A 42 -7.88 -35.38 6.25
N PRO A 43 -7.28 -36.57 6.06
CA PRO A 43 -5.86 -36.78 6.33
C PRO A 43 -4.91 -35.89 5.53
N ALA A 44 -5.30 -35.49 4.31
CA ALA A 44 -4.49 -34.62 3.46
C ALA A 44 -4.42 -33.20 4.04
N SER A 45 -5.57 -32.65 4.45
CA SER A 45 -5.68 -31.34 5.10
C SER A 45 -4.87 -31.28 6.40
N GLU A 46 -4.94 -32.33 7.22
CA GLU A 46 -4.13 -32.41 8.46
C GLU A 46 -2.63 -32.43 8.18
N TYR A 47 -2.21 -33.15 7.13
CA TYR A 47 -0.81 -33.17 6.71
C TYR A 47 -0.34 -31.79 6.21
N TYR A 48 -1.13 -31.12 5.37
CA TYR A 48 -0.79 -29.80 4.85
C TYR A 48 -0.75 -28.74 5.94
N ALA A 49 -1.66 -28.78 6.91
CA ALA A 49 -1.66 -27.88 8.07
C ALA A 49 -0.35 -28.01 8.88
N LYS A 50 0.09 -29.24 9.18
CA LYS A 50 1.37 -29.49 9.86
C LYS A 50 2.58 -29.07 9.03
N ALA A 51 2.52 -29.26 7.71
CA ALA A 51 3.58 -28.81 6.81
C ALA A 51 3.71 -27.27 6.81
N LYS A 52 2.58 -26.55 6.83
CA LYS A 52 2.53 -25.08 6.94
C LYS A 52 3.09 -24.60 8.28
N GLU A 53 2.73 -25.24 9.39
CA GLU A 53 3.29 -24.93 10.71
C GLU A 53 4.82 -25.04 10.71
N LYS A 54 5.36 -26.17 10.20
CA LYS A 54 6.81 -26.36 10.08
C LYS A 54 7.46 -25.28 9.23
N LYS A 55 6.83 -24.89 8.12
CA LYS A 55 7.34 -23.85 7.23
C LYS A 55 7.30 -22.47 7.88
N ALA A 56 6.24 -22.14 8.63
CA ALA A 56 6.12 -20.89 9.38
C ALA A 56 7.28 -20.74 10.38
N HIS A 57 7.58 -21.80 11.14
CA HIS A 57 8.72 -21.80 12.07
C HIS A 57 10.07 -21.59 11.37
N GLN A 58 10.27 -22.19 10.19
CA GLN A 58 11.47 -21.96 9.38
C GLN A 58 11.60 -20.51 8.90
N LEU A 59 10.48 -19.84 8.66
CA LEU A 59 10.43 -18.43 8.25
C LEU A 59 10.46 -17.45 9.43
N GLY A 60 10.48 -17.95 10.67
CA GLY A 60 10.46 -17.13 11.88
C GLY A 60 9.08 -16.53 12.19
N ILE A 61 8.01 -17.08 11.63
CA ILE A 61 6.62 -16.62 11.77
C ILE A 61 5.94 -17.39 12.92
N ALA A 62 5.18 -16.68 13.76
CA ALA A 62 4.35 -17.32 14.79
C ALA A 62 3.15 -18.02 14.13
N PHE A 63 2.83 -19.23 14.56
CA PHE A 63 1.79 -20.03 13.96
C PHE A 63 0.89 -20.64 15.02
N ASP A 64 -0.43 -20.45 14.87
CA ASP A 64 -1.43 -21.04 15.74
C ASP A 64 -2.28 -22.02 14.93
N LEU A 65 -2.20 -23.31 15.24
CA LEU A 65 -3.07 -24.34 14.63
C LEU A 65 -4.28 -24.59 15.53
N ILE A 66 -5.45 -24.11 15.11
CA ILE A 66 -6.70 -24.25 15.86
C ILE A 66 -7.50 -25.39 15.23
N THR A 67 -7.64 -26.48 15.97
CA THR A 67 -8.26 -27.72 15.46
C THR A 67 -9.64 -27.92 16.08
N PHE A 68 -10.60 -28.31 15.24
CA PHE A 68 -11.96 -28.66 15.62
C PHE A 68 -12.29 -30.09 15.18
N GLU A 69 -13.10 -30.77 15.99
CA GLU A 69 -13.68 -32.07 15.63
C GLU A 69 -14.69 -31.93 14.47
N PRO A 70 -14.94 -33.00 13.68
CA PRO A 70 -15.82 -32.95 12.51
C PRO A 70 -17.26 -32.48 12.81
N GLU A 71 -17.74 -32.66 14.04
CA GLU A 71 -19.10 -32.31 14.48
C GLU A 71 -19.26 -30.83 14.84
N VAL A 72 -18.21 -30.01 14.74
CA VAL A 72 -18.26 -28.57 15.03
C VAL A 72 -19.37 -27.87 14.24
N THR A 73 -20.05 -26.92 14.89
CA THR A 73 -21.10 -26.13 14.23
C THR A 73 -20.49 -24.95 13.47
N GLU A 74 -21.16 -24.50 12.40
CA GLU A 74 -20.76 -23.29 11.66
C GLU A 74 -20.66 -22.07 12.60
N GLN A 75 -21.63 -21.91 13.50
CA GLN A 75 -21.61 -20.82 14.49
C GLN A 75 -20.33 -20.83 15.34
N ARG A 76 -19.85 -22.01 15.75
CA ARG A 76 -18.64 -22.10 16.57
C ARG A 76 -17.39 -21.70 15.79
N LEU A 77 -17.31 -22.03 14.50
CA LEU A 77 -16.23 -21.55 13.64
C LEU A 77 -16.29 -20.03 13.44
N LEU A 78 -17.49 -19.47 13.25
CA LEU A 78 -17.69 -18.02 13.10
C LEU A 78 -17.27 -17.26 14.38
N GLU A 79 -17.57 -17.78 15.57
CA GLU A 79 -17.12 -17.22 16.84
C GLU A 79 -15.58 -17.19 16.96
N GLU A 80 -14.92 -18.26 16.51
CA GLU A 80 -13.46 -18.33 16.54
C GLU A 80 -12.82 -17.39 15.52
N ILE A 81 -13.37 -17.31 14.30
CA ILE A 81 -12.95 -16.35 13.28
C ILE A 81 -13.07 -14.93 13.80
N GLU A 82 -14.18 -14.58 14.46
CA GLU A 82 -14.39 -13.25 15.03
C GLU A 82 -13.41 -12.96 16.17
N ARG A 83 -13.09 -13.96 17.01
CA ARG A 83 -12.03 -13.83 18.03
C ARG A 83 -10.69 -13.49 17.39
N LEU A 84 -10.31 -14.19 16.32
CA LEU A 84 -9.06 -13.97 15.59
C LEU A 84 -9.04 -12.63 14.84
N ASN A 85 -10.17 -12.19 14.28
CA ASN A 85 -10.31 -10.87 13.66
C ASN A 85 -9.98 -9.76 14.65
N ARG A 86 -10.48 -9.87 15.89
CA ARG A 86 -10.27 -8.87 16.96
C ARG A 86 -8.90 -8.95 17.62
N ASP A 87 -8.16 -10.06 17.46
CA ASP A 87 -6.84 -10.20 18.04
C ASP A 87 -5.81 -9.41 17.24
N SER A 88 -5.36 -8.28 17.78
CA SER A 88 -4.30 -7.44 17.20
C SER A 88 -2.95 -8.15 17.03
N LYS A 89 -2.73 -9.30 17.68
CA LYS A 89 -1.51 -10.10 17.50
C LYS A 89 -1.61 -11.05 16.32
N VAL A 90 -2.82 -11.35 15.83
CA VAL A 90 -3.05 -12.23 14.68
C VAL A 90 -3.12 -11.40 13.42
N HIS A 91 -2.21 -11.67 12.48
CA HIS A 91 -2.08 -10.89 11.25
C HIS A 91 -2.65 -11.63 10.03
N GLY A 92 -2.82 -12.94 10.12
CA GLY A 92 -3.43 -13.74 9.07
C GLY A 92 -4.31 -14.82 9.64
N ILE A 93 -5.39 -15.13 8.93
CA ILE A 93 -6.31 -16.21 9.21
C ILE A 93 -6.42 -17.05 7.95
N MET A 94 -6.19 -18.36 8.09
CA MET A 94 -6.38 -19.34 7.03
C MET A 94 -7.43 -20.35 7.46
N LEU A 95 -8.35 -20.68 6.56
CA LEU A 95 -9.31 -21.77 6.73
C LEU A 95 -8.84 -22.96 5.91
N GLU A 96 -8.47 -24.06 6.56
CA GLU A 96 -8.08 -25.28 5.85
C GLU A 96 -9.33 -25.95 5.26
N LEU A 97 -9.24 -26.31 3.97
CA LEU A 97 -10.32 -26.94 3.22
C LEU A 97 -9.96 -28.40 2.89
N PRO A 98 -10.95 -29.31 2.82
CA PRO A 98 -12.40 -29.05 2.84
C PRO A 98 -12.99 -28.93 4.25
N LEU A 99 -14.09 -28.18 4.39
CA LEU A 99 -14.94 -28.22 5.57
C LEU A 99 -15.98 -29.35 5.47
N PRO A 100 -16.51 -29.84 6.60
CA PRO A 100 -17.67 -30.74 6.62
C PRO A 100 -18.86 -30.17 5.84
N LYS A 101 -19.65 -31.06 5.21
CA LYS A 101 -20.75 -30.67 4.30
C LYS A 101 -21.84 -29.81 4.94
N HIS A 102 -21.99 -29.83 6.26
CA HIS A 102 -22.97 -29.03 6.99
C HIS A 102 -22.50 -27.60 7.27
N ILE A 103 -21.27 -27.24 6.90
CA ILE A 103 -20.67 -25.91 7.11
C ILE A 103 -20.49 -25.21 5.76
N SER A 104 -20.97 -23.97 5.67
CA SER A 104 -20.77 -23.13 4.49
C SER A 104 -19.35 -22.58 4.48
N VAL A 105 -18.54 -23.06 3.54
CA VAL A 105 -17.20 -22.49 3.23
C VAL A 105 -17.30 -21.00 2.96
N GLN A 106 -18.33 -20.56 2.21
CA GLN A 106 -18.49 -19.17 1.84
C GLN A 106 -18.75 -18.28 3.07
N ASN A 107 -19.65 -18.70 3.98
CA ASN A 107 -19.96 -17.94 5.19
C ASN A 107 -18.72 -17.81 6.09
N CYS A 108 -17.97 -18.90 6.29
CA CYS A 108 -16.74 -18.85 7.07
C CYS A 108 -15.67 -17.98 6.39
N SER A 109 -15.49 -18.09 5.07
CA SER A 109 -14.51 -17.27 4.35
C SER A 109 -14.83 -15.78 4.37
N ASP A 110 -16.12 -15.40 4.28
CA ASP A 110 -16.55 -14.00 4.33
C ASP A 110 -16.54 -13.41 5.74
N ALA A 111 -16.53 -14.26 6.76
CA ALA A 111 -16.37 -13.82 8.15
C ALA A 111 -14.93 -13.42 8.48
N ILE A 112 -13.94 -13.87 7.71
CA ILE A 112 -12.54 -13.46 7.89
C ILE A 112 -12.39 -12.01 7.44
N ALA A 113 -11.79 -11.15 8.27
CA ALA A 113 -11.48 -9.78 7.89
C ALA A 113 -10.64 -9.76 6.60
N PRO A 114 -11.00 -9.00 5.55
CA PRO A 114 -10.33 -9.07 4.24
C PRO A 114 -8.81 -8.83 4.31
N GLU A 115 -8.36 -7.97 5.20
CA GLU A 115 -6.95 -7.66 5.45
C GLU A 115 -6.20 -8.75 6.22
N LYS A 116 -6.90 -9.75 6.78
CA LYS A 116 -6.34 -10.95 7.43
C LYS A 116 -6.53 -12.23 6.61
N ASP A 117 -7.32 -12.21 5.55
CA ASP A 117 -7.58 -13.37 4.69
C ASP A 117 -6.36 -13.66 3.79
N VAL A 118 -5.40 -14.43 4.32
CA VAL A 118 -4.13 -14.72 3.64
C VAL A 118 -4.28 -15.63 2.41
N ASP A 119 -5.41 -16.30 2.26
CA ASP A 119 -5.69 -17.17 1.12
C ASP A 119 -6.47 -16.44 0.01
N GLY A 120 -6.96 -15.23 0.29
CA GLY A 120 -7.67 -14.38 -0.67
C GLY A 120 -9.02 -14.95 -1.11
N ILE A 121 -9.65 -15.79 -0.27
CA ILE A 121 -10.86 -16.55 -0.62
C ILE A 121 -12.17 -15.86 -0.21
N SER A 122 -12.11 -14.81 0.61
CA SER A 122 -13.29 -13.98 0.95
C SER A 122 -13.83 -13.26 -0.30
N SER A 123 -15.13 -12.96 -0.31
CA SER A 123 -15.78 -12.21 -1.40
C SER A 123 -15.13 -10.85 -1.64
N ALA A 124 -14.67 -10.18 -0.58
CA ALA A 124 -13.97 -8.90 -0.67
C ALA A 124 -12.64 -9.03 -1.43
N ASN A 125 -11.81 -10.02 -1.08
CA ASN A 125 -10.54 -10.24 -1.76
C ASN A 125 -10.71 -10.80 -3.17
N LYS A 126 -11.72 -11.64 -3.41
CA LYS A 126 -12.13 -12.06 -4.77
C LYS A 126 -12.50 -10.86 -5.63
N LEU A 127 -13.27 -9.90 -5.09
CA LEU A 127 -13.62 -8.65 -5.79
C LEU A 127 -12.39 -7.77 -6.02
N ALA A 128 -11.49 -7.64 -5.04
CA ALA A 128 -10.24 -6.90 -5.18
C ALA A 128 -9.37 -7.49 -6.29
N CYS A 129 -9.21 -8.83 -6.33
CA CYS A 129 -8.53 -9.54 -7.41
C CYS A 129 -9.19 -9.26 -8.77
N MET A 130 -10.52 -9.39 -8.84
CA MET A 130 -11.31 -9.17 -10.07
C MET A 130 -11.16 -7.74 -10.61
N THR A 131 -11.24 -6.74 -9.74
CA THR A 131 -11.17 -5.32 -10.13
C THR A 131 -9.75 -4.80 -10.24
N GLY A 132 -8.78 -5.55 -9.72
CA GLY A 132 -7.40 -5.10 -9.63
C GLY A 132 -7.13 -4.11 -8.51
N GLY A 133 -8.05 -4.02 -7.53
CA GLY A 133 -7.95 -3.15 -6.37
C GLY A 133 -7.04 -3.71 -5.28
N THR A 134 -6.90 -2.94 -4.21
CA THR A 134 -6.13 -3.31 -3.03
C THR A 134 -6.79 -4.47 -2.29
N GLY A 135 -6.03 -5.53 -2.03
CA GLY A 135 -6.49 -6.73 -1.31
C GLY A 135 -5.45 -7.83 -1.37
N ILE A 136 -5.73 -8.96 -0.71
CA ILE A 136 -4.87 -10.15 -0.75
C ILE A 136 -5.37 -11.05 -1.88
N TYR A 137 -4.48 -11.46 -2.79
CA TYR A 137 -4.87 -12.27 -3.95
C TYR A 137 -4.61 -13.76 -3.69
N PRO A 138 -5.36 -14.68 -4.32
CA PRO A 138 -5.17 -16.11 -4.06
C PRO A 138 -3.76 -16.62 -4.42
N ALA A 139 -3.17 -17.41 -3.54
CA ALA A 139 -1.75 -17.80 -3.62
C ALA A 139 -1.43 -18.65 -4.86
N THR A 140 -2.28 -19.62 -5.22
CA THR A 140 -2.04 -20.51 -6.38
C THR A 140 -2.04 -19.77 -7.72
N PRO A 141 -3.03 -18.91 -8.04
CA PRO A 141 -2.95 -18.02 -9.20
C PRO A 141 -1.68 -17.17 -9.25
N GLN A 142 -1.29 -16.56 -8.13
CA GLN A 142 -0.05 -15.76 -8.08
C GLN A 142 1.19 -16.63 -8.35
N ALA A 143 1.24 -17.85 -7.81
CA ALA A 143 2.32 -18.80 -8.05
C ALA A 143 2.45 -19.13 -9.54
N CYS A 144 1.33 -19.37 -10.26
CA CYS A 144 1.35 -19.65 -11.70
C CYS A 144 2.00 -18.51 -12.49
N ILE A 145 1.62 -17.26 -12.20
CA ILE A 145 2.21 -16.06 -12.83
C ILE A 145 3.69 -15.92 -12.49
N ARG A 146 4.06 -16.13 -11.21
CA ARG A 146 5.43 -16.00 -10.71
C ARG A 146 6.36 -17.02 -11.36
N ILE A 147 5.91 -18.27 -11.52
CA ILE A 147 6.66 -19.35 -12.18
C ILE A 147 6.93 -18.99 -13.63
N ALA A 148 5.90 -18.59 -14.40
CA ALA A 148 6.08 -18.17 -15.79
C ALA A 148 7.16 -17.10 -15.93
N LYS A 149 7.07 -16.04 -15.11
CA LYS A 149 8.02 -14.92 -15.11
C LYS A 149 9.43 -15.32 -14.70
N HIS A 150 9.58 -16.11 -13.64
CA HIS A 150 10.88 -16.52 -13.13
C HIS A 150 11.66 -17.31 -14.18
N PHE A 151 10.99 -18.19 -14.93
CA PHE A 151 11.61 -18.97 -16.00
C PHE A 151 11.70 -18.23 -17.35
N GLY A 152 11.43 -16.92 -17.37
CA GLY A 152 11.61 -16.08 -18.56
C GLY A 152 10.48 -16.18 -19.59
N PHE A 153 9.33 -16.78 -19.24
CA PHE A 153 8.17 -16.84 -20.12
C PHE A 153 7.30 -15.59 -19.93
N ALA A 154 7.50 -14.62 -20.82
CA ALA A 154 6.71 -13.40 -20.84
C ALA A 154 5.23 -13.71 -21.14
N LEU A 155 4.32 -13.11 -20.36
CA LEU A 155 2.87 -13.25 -20.54
C LEU A 155 2.27 -12.17 -21.46
N LYS A 156 2.91 -10.99 -21.52
CA LYS A 156 2.45 -9.84 -22.30
C LYS A 156 2.35 -10.18 -23.79
N GLY A 157 1.15 -10.03 -24.34
CA GLY A 157 0.84 -10.29 -25.75
C GLY A 157 0.81 -11.77 -26.13
N LYS A 158 0.95 -12.70 -25.18
CA LYS A 158 0.91 -14.14 -25.44
C LYS A 158 -0.50 -14.70 -25.40
N ARG A 159 -0.74 -15.74 -26.21
CA ARG A 159 -1.98 -16.53 -26.19
C ARG A 159 -1.89 -17.54 -25.06
N VAL A 160 -2.65 -17.31 -24.00
CA VAL A 160 -2.73 -18.19 -22.84
C VAL A 160 -4.05 -18.94 -22.86
N VAL A 161 -3.98 -20.27 -22.89
CA VAL A 161 -5.16 -21.13 -22.68
C VAL A 161 -5.21 -21.52 -21.22
N LEU A 162 -6.31 -21.18 -20.55
CA LEU A 162 -6.59 -21.59 -19.18
C LEU A 162 -7.64 -22.70 -19.21
N VAL A 163 -7.31 -23.89 -18.73
CA VAL A 163 -8.24 -25.03 -18.63
C VAL A 163 -8.67 -25.18 -17.19
N GLY A 164 -9.93 -24.84 -16.90
CA GLY A 164 -10.50 -24.85 -15.56
C GLY A 164 -10.96 -23.47 -15.12
N ARG A 165 -12.18 -23.42 -14.57
CA ARG A 165 -12.85 -22.19 -14.10
C ARG A 165 -13.31 -22.29 -12.64
N GLY A 166 -12.58 -23.07 -11.83
CA GLY A 166 -12.86 -23.19 -10.41
C GLY A 166 -12.72 -21.85 -9.68
N GLU A 167 -13.42 -21.71 -8.55
CA GLU A 167 -13.44 -20.48 -7.76
C GLU A 167 -12.08 -20.14 -7.13
N THR A 168 -11.28 -21.15 -6.77
CA THR A 168 -10.01 -20.98 -6.05
C THR A 168 -8.83 -20.67 -6.96
N VAL A 169 -8.82 -21.22 -8.19
CA VAL A 169 -7.68 -21.09 -9.12
C VAL A 169 -8.09 -20.47 -10.45
N GLY A 170 -8.99 -21.10 -11.19
CA GLY A 170 -9.31 -20.71 -12.57
C GLY A 170 -9.80 -19.26 -12.71
N ARG A 171 -10.88 -18.90 -12.02
CA ARG A 171 -11.44 -17.53 -12.11
C ARG A 171 -10.46 -16.44 -11.68
N PRO A 172 -9.77 -16.52 -10.53
CA PRO A 172 -8.77 -15.51 -10.18
C PRO A 172 -7.58 -15.50 -11.15
N LEU A 173 -7.10 -16.67 -11.61
CA LEU A 173 -5.98 -16.75 -12.55
C LEU A 173 -6.33 -16.11 -13.91
N MET A 174 -7.54 -16.28 -14.42
CA MET A 174 -8.03 -15.57 -15.61
C MET A 174 -7.80 -14.07 -15.48
N GLN A 175 -8.17 -13.47 -14.35
CA GLN A 175 -8.00 -12.04 -14.15
C GLN A 175 -6.53 -11.63 -14.04
N LEU A 176 -5.71 -12.40 -13.32
CA LEU A 176 -4.28 -12.11 -13.22
C LEU A 176 -3.59 -12.18 -14.59
N LEU A 177 -3.95 -13.15 -15.43
CA LEU A 177 -3.43 -13.25 -16.80
C LEU A 177 -3.80 -12.02 -17.65
N LEU A 178 -5.04 -11.53 -17.54
CA LEU A 178 -5.47 -10.29 -18.22
C LEU A 178 -4.65 -9.08 -17.74
N ARG A 179 -4.35 -8.98 -16.44
CA ARG A 179 -3.49 -7.92 -15.88
C ARG A 179 -2.04 -7.99 -16.39
N GLU A 180 -1.57 -9.19 -16.69
CA GLU A 180 -0.28 -9.42 -17.34
C GLU A 180 -0.30 -9.13 -18.84
N ASN A 181 -1.42 -8.61 -19.36
CA ASN A 181 -1.65 -8.29 -20.77
C ASN A 181 -1.59 -9.52 -21.70
N ALA A 182 -1.96 -10.69 -21.19
CA ALA A 182 -2.13 -11.89 -22.02
C ALA A 182 -3.47 -11.83 -22.78
N THR A 183 -3.51 -12.47 -23.95
CA THR A 183 -4.77 -12.85 -24.61
C THR A 183 -5.20 -14.19 -24.03
N VAL A 184 -6.34 -14.24 -23.34
CA VAL A 184 -6.74 -15.41 -22.55
C VAL A 184 -7.95 -16.12 -23.17
N THR A 185 -7.80 -17.43 -23.44
CA THR A 185 -8.90 -18.33 -23.79
C THR A 185 -9.20 -19.24 -22.61
N VAL A 186 -10.40 -19.15 -22.04
CA VAL A 186 -10.80 -19.97 -20.90
C VAL A 186 -11.60 -21.18 -21.37
N CYS A 187 -11.06 -22.38 -21.15
CA CYS A 187 -11.69 -23.65 -21.43
C CYS A 187 -12.25 -24.28 -20.15
N HIS A 188 -13.31 -25.08 -20.29
CA HIS A 188 -13.97 -25.77 -19.19
C HIS A 188 -14.64 -27.06 -19.67
N SER A 189 -15.32 -27.78 -18.78
CA SER A 189 -15.97 -29.07 -19.06
C SER A 189 -17.03 -29.09 -20.18
N HIS A 190 -17.38 -27.93 -20.76
CA HIS A 190 -18.34 -27.80 -21.86
C HIS A 190 -17.69 -27.25 -23.13
N THR A 191 -16.38 -27.04 -23.12
CA THR A 191 -15.61 -26.65 -24.29
C THR A 191 -15.53 -27.84 -25.24
N GLN A 192 -15.93 -27.63 -26.50
CA GLN A 192 -15.76 -28.62 -27.55
C GLN A 192 -14.32 -28.56 -28.07
N ASN A 193 -13.76 -29.72 -28.44
CA ASN A 193 -12.42 -29.85 -29.02
C ASN A 193 -11.33 -29.09 -28.25
N LEU A 194 -11.11 -29.46 -26.98
CA LEU A 194 -10.11 -28.83 -26.12
C LEU A 194 -8.71 -28.75 -26.78
N ALA A 195 -8.32 -29.77 -27.54
CA ALA A 195 -7.05 -29.83 -28.26
C ALA A 195 -6.88 -28.69 -29.28
N ASP A 196 -7.94 -28.29 -29.98
CA ASP A 196 -7.89 -27.23 -31.00
C ASP A 196 -7.51 -25.88 -30.35
N HIS A 197 -8.02 -25.63 -29.14
CA HIS A 197 -7.66 -24.43 -28.39
C HIS A 197 -6.20 -24.44 -27.93
N ILE A 198 -5.71 -25.61 -27.50
CA ILE A 198 -4.33 -25.78 -27.01
C ILE A 198 -3.32 -25.69 -28.17
N ALA A 199 -3.67 -26.14 -29.37
CA ALA A 199 -2.78 -26.16 -30.54
C ALA A 199 -2.21 -24.78 -30.91
N GLU A 200 -2.92 -23.71 -30.58
CA GLU A 200 -2.51 -22.33 -30.85
C GLU A 200 -1.91 -21.61 -29.63
N ALA A 201 -1.86 -22.24 -28.46
CA ALA A 201 -1.43 -21.58 -27.23
C ALA A 201 0.08 -21.32 -27.23
N ASP A 202 0.52 -20.16 -26.72
CA ASP A 202 1.91 -19.99 -26.30
C ASP A 202 2.13 -20.66 -24.92
N ILE A 203 1.12 -20.55 -24.05
CA ILE A 203 1.16 -21.02 -22.66
C ILE A 203 -0.17 -21.70 -22.32
N LEU A 204 -0.10 -22.87 -21.71
CA LEU A 204 -1.22 -23.60 -21.13
C LEU A 204 -1.16 -23.51 -19.60
N MET A 205 -2.24 -23.01 -19.00
CA MET A 205 -2.47 -23.02 -17.55
C MET A 205 -3.53 -24.09 -17.25
N ALA A 206 -3.16 -25.21 -16.63
CA ALA A 206 -4.08 -26.28 -16.27
C ALA A 206 -4.51 -26.16 -14.79
N ALA A 207 -5.80 -26.08 -14.54
CA ALA A 207 -6.42 -25.88 -13.23
C ALA A 207 -7.85 -26.50 -13.18
N ALA A 208 -8.01 -27.65 -13.83
CA ALA A 208 -9.27 -28.38 -13.93
C ALA A 208 -9.52 -29.32 -12.74
N GLY A 209 -8.46 -29.83 -12.09
CA GLY A 209 -8.56 -30.82 -11.03
C GLY A 209 -9.06 -32.17 -11.55
N HIS A 210 -8.52 -32.61 -12.69
CA HIS A 210 -8.82 -33.90 -13.29
C HIS A 210 -7.57 -34.55 -13.85
N ALA A 211 -7.13 -35.63 -13.22
CA ALA A 211 -5.91 -36.36 -13.58
C ALA A 211 -5.91 -36.80 -15.05
N GLY A 212 -4.85 -36.43 -15.78
CA GLY A 212 -4.64 -36.85 -17.17
C GLY A 212 -5.64 -36.28 -18.17
N LEU A 213 -6.36 -35.20 -17.83
CA LEU A 213 -7.24 -34.50 -18.75
C LEU A 213 -6.50 -34.00 -20.00
N ILE A 214 -5.27 -33.52 -19.81
CA ILE A 214 -4.42 -33.02 -20.89
C ILE A 214 -3.41 -34.10 -21.25
N THR A 215 -3.58 -34.72 -22.41
CA THR A 215 -2.73 -35.78 -22.93
C THR A 215 -1.60 -35.22 -23.81
N ALA A 216 -0.53 -36.00 -24.00
CA ALA A 216 0.66 -35.55 -24.73
C ALA A 216 0.36 -35.20 -26.20
N ASP A 217 -0.61 -35.86 -26.84
CA ASP A 217 -1.04 -35.61 -28.22
C ASP A 217 -1.77 -34.27 -28.42
N MET A 218 -2.23 -33.63 -27.33
CA MET A 218 -2.81 -32.28 -27.37
C MET A 218 -1.76 -31.17 -27.39
N LEU A 219 -0.49 -31.49 -27.15
CA LEU A 219 0.58 -30.51 -26.93
C LEU A 219 1.45 -30.34 -28.18
N HIS A 220 2.13 -29.19 -28.28
CA HIS A 220 3.10 -28.91 -29.34
C HIS A 220 4.47 -28.50 -28.79
N PRO A 221 5.56 -28.61 -29.59
CA PRO A 221 6.94 -28.41 -29.14
C PRO A 221 7.28 -27.04 -28.55
N GLU A 222 6.53 -26.00 -28.90
CA GLU A 222 6.74 -24.63 -28.40
C GLU A 222 5.90 -24.27 -27.17
N LEU A 223 5.01 -25.16 -26.73
CA LEU A 223 4.06 -24.89 -25.64
C LEU A 223 4.75 -24.89 -24.27
N VAL A 224 4.45 -23.89 -23.45
CA VAL A 224 4.81 -23.88 -22.02
C VAL A 224 3.60 -24.29 -21.20
N VAL A 225 3.77 -25.26 -20.31
CA VAL A 225 2.68 -25.81 -19.50
C VAL A 225 2.93 -25.52 -18.02
N ILE A 226 1.96 -24.87 -17.39
CA ILE A 226 1.90 -24.67 -15.94
C ILE A 226 0.67 -25.42 -15.42
N ASP A 227 0.94 -26.51 -14.72
CA ASP A 227 -0.03 -27.43 -14.14
C ASP A 227 -0.21 -27.12 -12.64
N ALA A 228 -1.35 -26.50 -12.33
CA ALA A 228 -1.80 -26.21 -10.97
C ALA A 228 -2.76 -27.29 -10.44
N GLY A 229 -3.07 -28.32 -11.24
CA GLY A 229 -3.89 -29.45 -10.83
C GLY A 229 -3.19 -30.28 -9.76
N ILE A 230 -3.96 -30.71 -8.75
CA ILE A 230 -3.52 -31.65 -7.73
C ILE A 230 -4.60 -32.71 -7.62
N ASN A 231 -4.26 -33.95 -8.00
CA ASN A 231 -5.15 -35.09 -8.01
C ASN A 231 -4.52 -36.23 -7.22
N GLU A 232 -5.23 -36.76 -6.24
CA GLU A 232 -4.80 -37.96 -5.51
C GLU A 232 -5.16 -39.23 -6.26
N THR A 233 -4.19 -40.12 -6.43
CA THR A 233 -4.34 -41.42 -7.09
C THR A 233 -3.75 -42.53 -6.22
N ALA A 234 -4.04 -43.79 -6.54
CA ALA A 234 -3.44 -44.94 -5.84
C ALA A 234 -1.90 -44.96 -5.89
N SER A 235 -1.31 -44.30 -6.90
CA SER A 235 0.14 -44.18 -7.10
C SER A 235 0.76 -42.90 -6.52
N GLY A 236 -0.04 -42.02 -5.90
CA GLY A 236 0.40 -40.74 -5.34
C GLY A 236 -0.30 -39.53 -5.97
N ILE A 237 0.32 -38.36 -5.86
CA ILE A 237 -0.22 -37.09 -6.35
C ILE A 237 0.21 -36.86 -7.81
N THR A 238 -0.73 -36.52 -8.68
CA THR A 238 -0.49 -36.16 -10.10
C THR A 238 -1.22 -34.87 -10.47
N GLY A 239 -0.78 -34.24 -11.55
CA GLY A 239 -1.39 -33.04 -12.11
C GLY A 239 -2.56 -33.33 -13.06
N ASP A 240 -3.08 -32.28 -13.70
CA ASP A 240 -4.08 -32.40 -14.75
C ASP A 240 -3.47 -32.84 -16.10
N VAL A 241 -2.16 -32.67 -16.23
CA VAL A 241 -1.37 -32.97 -17.42
C VAL A 241 -0.60 -34.28 -17.21
N VAL A 242 -0.61 -35.15 -18.23
CA VAL A 242 0.12 -36.42 -18.17
C VAL A 242 1.64 -36.22 -18.07
N PRO A 243 2.39 -37.05 -17.32
CA PRO A 243 3.85 -36.89 -17.16
C PRO A 243 4.64 -36.87 -18.49
N GLU A 244 4.18 -37.62 -19.49
CA GLU A 244 4.76 -37.72 -20.83
C GLU A 244 4.70 -36.40 -21.60
N ALA A 245 3.90 -35.42 -21.14
CA ALA A 245 3.88 -34.07 -21.67
C ALA A 245 5.26 -33.40 -21.68
N ALA A 246 6.13 -33.75 -20.72
CA ALA A 246 7.49 -33.24 -20.66
C ALA A 246 8.37 -33.69 -21.85
N GLU A 247 7.97 -34.72 -22.58
CA GLU A 247 8.67 -35.16 -23.79
C GLU A 247 8.31 -34.31 -25.01
N THR A 248 7.08 -33.75 -25.01
CA THR A 248 6.49 -33.04 -26.14
C THR A 248 6.56 -31.53 -26.00
N ALA A 249 6.17 -30.96 -24.87
CA ALA A 249 6.11 -29.52 -24.66
C ALA A 249 7.49 -28.88 -24.46
N LYS A 250 7.60 -27.58 -24.70
CA LYS A 250 8.82 -26.79 -24.50
C LYS A 250 9.26 -26.81 -23.04
N ALA A 251 8.30 -26.64 -22.14
CA ALA A 251 8.52 -26.65 -20.71
C ALA A 251 7.24 -27.06 -19.97
N VAL A 252 7.39 -27.76 -18.83
CA VAL A 252 6.28 -28.25 -18.02
C VAL A 252 6.63 -28.13 -16.53
N THR A 253 5.70 -27.65 -15.71
CA THR A 253 5.83 -27.78 -14.25
C THR A 253 5.59 -29.22 -13.81
N PRO A 254 6.49 -29.86 -13.05
CA PRO A 254 6.24 -31.21 -12.55
C PRO A 254 5.18 -31.18 -11.44
N VAL A 255 4.43 -32.27 -11.31
CA VAL A 255 3.52 -32.49 -10.19
C VAL A 255 3.86 -33.84 -9.55
N PRO A 256 4.34 -33.87 -8.27
CA PRO A 256 4.64 -32.74 -7.39
C PRO A 256 5.94 -32.00 -7.77
N GLY A 257 6.18 -30.83 -7.15
CA GLY A 257 7.43 -30.07 -7.27
C GLY A 257 7.37 -28.82 -8.17
N GLY A 258 6.19 -28.52 -8.71
CA GLY A 258 5.87 -27.35 -9.53
C GLY A 258 5.08 -26.31 -8.74
N VAL A 259 3.83 -26.07 -9.13
CA VAL A 259 3.00 -24.99 -8.56
C VAL A 259 2.82 -25.11 -7.05
N GLY A 260 2.43 -26.30 -6.55
CA GLY A 260 2.14 -26.50 -5.12
C GLY A 260 3.32 -26.19 -4.18
N THR A 261 4.57 -26.43 -4.61
CA THR A 261 5.76 -26.10 -3.83
C THR A 261 5.91 -24.59 -3.61
N LEU A 262 5.52 -23.79 -4.60
CA LEU A 262 5.57 -22.33 -4.48
C LEU A 262 4.34 -21.79 -3.74
N THR A 263 3.15 -22.37 -3.93
CA THR A 263 1.90 -21.93 -3.27
C THR A 263 2.04 -21.79 -1.76
N THR A 264 2.68 -22.76 -1.09
CA THR A 264 2.87 -22.69 0.37
C THR A 264 3.70 -21.47 0.79
N VAL A 265 4.69 -21.06 0.00
CA VAL A 265 5.52 -19.89 0.32
C VAL A 265 4.78 -18.59 -0.01
N MET A 266 4.04 -18.57 -1.13
CA MET A 266 3.20 -17.43 -1.51
C MET A 266 2.14 -17.11 -0.43
N LEU A 267 1.62 -18.12 0.28
CA LEU A 267 0.73 -17.90 1.43
C LEU A 267 1.40 -17.04 2.53
N PHE A 268 2.67 -17.28 2.82
CA PHE A 268 3.41 -16.48 3.80
C PHE A 268 3.81 -15.10 3.25
N GLU A 269 4.00 -14.97 1.94
CA GLU A 269 4.13 -13.65 1.30
C GLU A 269 2.83 -12.84 1.42
N ASN A 270 1.68 -13.50 1.24
CA ASN A 270 0.37 -12.92 1.51
C ASN A 270 0.20 -12.52 2.99
N LEU A 271 0.76 -13.28 3.94
CA LEU A 271 0.80 -12.86 5.36
C LEU A 271 1.59 -11.56 5.54
N MET A 272 2.73 -11.40 4.87
CA MET A 272 3.47 -10.13 4.93
C MET A 272 2.63 -8.99 4.34
N GLN A 273 1.90 -9.26 3.25
CA GLN A 273 0.95 -8.29 2.71
C GLN A 273 -0.18 -7.96 3.70
N ALA A 274 -0.72 -8.97 4.40
CA ALA A 274 -1.73 -8.79 5.43
C ALA A 274 -1.23 -7.88 6.56
N VAL A 275 0.01 -8.10 7.03
CA VAL A 275 0.66 -7.22 8.02
C VAL A 275 0.74 -5.78 7.49
N ARG A 276 1.16 -5.57 6.23
CA ARG A 276 1.24 -4.22 5.62
C ARG A 276 -0.13 -3.55 5.51
N LEU A 277 -1.15 -4.30 5.09
CA LEU A 277 -2.52 -3.78 4.99
C LEU A 277 -3.05 -3.38 6.37
N GLN A 278 -2.79 -4.19 7.39
CA GLN A 278 -3.19 -3.91 8.78
C GLN A 278 -2.44 -2.73 9.37
N GLN A 279 -1.15 -2.59 9.12
CA GLN A 279 -0.38 -1.39 9.49
C GLN A 279 -0.89 -0.13 8.80
N SER A 280 -1.50 -0.29 7.61
CA SER A 280 -2.15 0.80 6.87
C SER A 280 -3.61 1.03 7.30
N SER A 281 -4.24 0.08 8.01
CA SER A 281 -5.66 0.09 8.39
C SER A 281 -5.95 0.13 9.90
N VAL A 282 -4.95 0.26 10.78
CA VAL A 282 -5.17 0.45 12.23
C VAL A 282 -5.96 1.74 12.51
N PRO A 283 -7.06 1.71 13.28
CA PRO A 283 -7.72 2.91 13.78
C PRO A 283 -6.76 3.74 14.66
N ALA A 284 -6.78 5.05 14.49
CA ALA A 284 -5.86 6.05 15.05
C ALA A 284 -5.79 6.17 16.60
N GLN A 285 -5.48 5.11 17.35
CA GLN A 285 -5.37 5.18 18.82
C GLN A 285 -4.17 4.50 19.49
N ALA A 286 -3.21 3.90 18.76
CA ALA A 286 -2.03 3.30 19.43
C ALA A 286 -0.68 3.48 18.72
N ALA A 287 -0.55 4.43 17.79
CA ALA A 287 0.73 4.80 17.22
C ALA A 287 0.88 6.33 17.21
N ALA A 288 1.26 6.88 18.35
CA ALA A 288 1.90 8.19 18.40
C ALA A 288 3.33 8.06 17.83
N SER A 289 3.45 7.74 16.55
CA SER A 289 4.62 8.04 15.72
C SER A 289 4.27 7.86 14.25
N GLU A 290 4.29 8.97 13.51
CA GLU A 290 4.49 9.02 12.05
C GLU A 290 3.32 8.60 11.16
N THR A 291 2.19 9.33 11.20
CA THR A 291 1.27 9.39 10.06
C THR A 291 1.53 10.66 9.27
N GLN A 292 1.95 10.52 8.01
CA GLN A 292 2.10 11.63 7.06
C GLN A 292 0.71 12.20 6.76
N VAL A 293 0.46 13.43 7.19
CA VAL A 293 -0.87 14.05 7.14
C VAL A 293 -1.39 14.25 5.71
N PHE A 294 -0.51 14.26 4.70
CA PHE A 294 -0.91 14.33 3.29
C PHE A 294 -1.29 13.00 2.65
N ASP A 295 -1.01 11.87 3.32
CA ASP A 295 -1.42 10.55 2.82
C ASP A 295 -2.84 10.17 3.25
N GLN A 296 -3.46 10.97 4.12
CA GLN A 296 -4.86 10.77 4.50
C GLN A 296 -5.81 11.39 3.45
N PRO A 297 -7.00 10.79 3.23
CA PRO A 297 -8.02 11.41 2.40
C PRO A 297 -8.38 12.82 2.92
N ILE A 298 -8.56 13.78 2.00
CA ILE A 298 -8.97 15.16 2.35
C ILE A 298 -10.21 15.15 3.27
N ARG A 299 -11.16 14.23 3.05
CA ARG A 299 -12.35 14.07 3.90
C ARG A 299 -11.98 13.77 5.37
N GLN A 300 -10.98 12.91 5.60
CA GLN A 300 -10.51 12.56 6.94
C GLN A 300 -9.75 13.73 7.58
N PHE A 301 -8.92 14.43 6.80
CA PHE A 301 -8.25 15.63 7.28
C PHE A 301 -9.26 16.70 7.74
N LEU A 302 -10.29 16.96 6.93
CA LEU A 302 -11.36 17.91 7.26
C LEU A 302 -12.10 17.51 8.54
N GLN A 303 -12.49 16.24 8.67
CA GLN A 303 -13.13 15.73 9.89
C GLN A 303 -12.22 15.88 11.12
N SER A 304 -10.93 15.55 10.98
CA SER A 304 -9.95 15.66 12.07
C SER A 304 -9.76 17.12 12.49
N SER A 305 -9.65 18.04 11.54
CA SER A 305 -9.50 19.48 11.79
C SER A 305 -10.76 20.14 12.39
N ALA A 306 -11.93 19.56 12.16
CA ALA A 306 -13.20 20.03 12.72
C ALA A 306 -13.54 19.37 14.08
N SER A 307 -12.70 18.45 14.55
CA SER A 307 -12.91 17.75 15.82
C SER A 307 -12.44 18.59 17.01
N SER A 308 -12.68 18.09 18.23
CA SER A 308 -12.12 18.68 19.46
C SER A 308 -10.64 18.33 19.69
N SER A 309 -10.01 17.58 18.77
CA SER A 309 -8.59 17.27 18.83
C SER A 309 -7.76 18.54 18.60
N PRO A 310 -6.68 18.77 19.39
CA PRO A 310 -5.82 19.93 19.19
C PRO A 310 -4.99 19.87 17.89
N THR A 311 -4.85 18.69 17.28
CA THR A 311 -4.19 18.51 15.97
C THR A 311 -5.04 17.59 15.07
N PRO A 312 -5.07 17.81 13.73
CA PRO A 312 -4.42 18.88 12.97
C PRO A 312 -5.04 20.25 13.29
N GLY A 313 -4.19 21.23 13.61
CA GLY A 313 -4.59 22.58 14.05
C GLY A 313 -4.31 23.66 13.00
N GLY A 314 -4.30 24.92 13.42
CA GLY A 314 -4.08 26.06 12.52
C GLY A 314 -2.77 25.99 11.72
N GLY A 315 -1.67 25.52 12.33
CA GLY A 315 -0.38 25.31 11.66
C GLY A 315 -0.46 24.24 10.56
N SER A 316 -1.21 23.16 10.80
CA SER A 316 -1.45 22.11 9.79
C SER A 316 -2.27 22.61 8.59
N ILE A 317 -3.26 23.47 8.83
CA ILE A 317 -4.03 24.13 7.76
C ILE A 317 -3.13 25.08 6.94
N ALA A 318 -2.28 25.85 7.62
CA ALA A 318 -1.32 26.74 6.95
C ALA A 318 -0.35 25.95 6.05
N ALA A 319 0.18 24.82 6.53
CA ALA A 319 1.06 23.96 5.75
C ALA A 319 0.36 23.34 4.52
N LEU A 320 -0.89 22.88 4.67
CA LEU A 320 -1.69 22.40 3.53
C LEU A 320 -1.95 23.51 2.51
N ALA A 321 -2.28 24.72 2.95
CA ALA A 321 -2.45 25.87 2.06
C ALA A 321 -1.18 26.17 1.26
N ALA A 322 0.00 26.12 1.91
CA ALA A 322 1.28 26.29 1.22
C ALA A 322 1.53 25.19 0.17
N ALA A 323 1.24 23.92 0.50
CA ALA A 323 1.39 22.80 -0.43
C ALA A 323 0.46 22.92 -1.65
N LEU A 324 -0.81 23.31 -1.44
CA LEU A 324 -1.77 23.57 -2.51
C LEU A 324 -1.29 24.74 -3.41
N GLY A 325 -0.78 25.80 -2.81
CA GLY A 325 -0.21 26.93 -3.55
C GLY A 325 0.99 26.53 -4.40
N ALA A 326 1.94 25.79 -3.83
CA ALA A 326 3.10 25.27 -4.57
C ALA A 326 2.69 24.30 -5.69
N SER A 327 1.68 23.45 -5.46
CA SER A 327 1.14 22.54 -6.47
C SER A 327 0.59 23.30 -7.69
N MET A 328 -0.20 24.36 -7.45
CA MET A 328 -0.70 25.23 -8.52
C MET A 328 0.43 25.96 -9.24
N GLY A 329 1.42 26.48 -8.51
CA GLY A 329 2.62 27.08 -9.09
C GLY A 329 3.39 26.12 -10.01
N SER A 330 3.52 24.86 -9.59
CA SER A 330 4.14 23.80 -10.41
C SER A 330 3.33 23.51 -11.67
N MET A 331 2.00 23.46 -11.58
CA MET A 331 1.13 23.30 -12.75
C MET A 331 1.34 24.44 -13.76
N VAL A 332 1.37 25.69 -13.28
CA VAL A 332 1.61 26.87 -14.12
C VAL A 332 2.95 26.77 -14.83
N ALA A 333 4.01 26.43 -14.11
CA ALA A 333 5.35 26.31 -14.69
C ALA A 333 5.43 25.17 -15.73
N ASN A 334 4.85 24.00 -15.42
CA ASN A 334 4.79 22.86 -16.36
C ASN A 334 4.06 23.23 -17.65
N ILE A 335 2.90 23.89 -17.55
CA ILE A 335 2.11 24.30 -18.73
C ILE A 335 2.81 25.44 -19.50
N THR A 336 3.59 26.27 -18.82
CA THR A 336 4.43 27.34 -19.39
C THR A 336 5.81 26.82 -19.84
N SER A 337 5.98 25.52 -20.05
CA SER A 337 7.26 24.94 -20.54
C SER A 337 7.15 24.24 -21.91
N GLY A 338 5.97 24.28 -22.53
CA GLY A 338 5.72 23.63 -23.82
C GLY A 338 6.44 24.30 -25.01
N PRO A 339 6.27 23.77 -26.25
CA PRO A 339 7.00 24.24 -27.43
C PRO A 339 6.90 25.74 -27.74
N LYS A 340 5.81 26.40 -27.32
CA LYS A 340 5.60 27.84 -27.49
C LYS A 340 6.36 28.71 -26.48
N PHE A 341 6.90 28.10 -25.42
CA PHE A 341 7.55 28.75 -24.29
C PHE A 341 9.03 28.35 -24.16
N GLU A 342 9.67 27.97 -25.27
CA GLU A 342 11.07 27.50 -25.26
C GLU A 342 12.03 28.47 -24.55
N HIS A 343 11.85 29.76 -24.79
CA HIS A 343 12.66 30.84 -24.21
C HIS A 343 12.62 30.94 -22.69
N VAL A 344 11.62 30.34 -22.02
CA VAL A 344 11.50 30.32 -20.55
C VAL A 344 11.59 28.91 -19.96
N ARG A 345 11.81 27.89 -20.79
CA ARG A 345 11.75 26.48 -20.38
C ARG A 345 12.68 26.16 -19.21
N GLU A 346 13.92 26.65 -19.23
CA GLU A 346 14.88 26.43 -18.14
C GLU A 346 14.42 27.07 -16.83
N LYS A 347 13.98 28.35 -16.89
CA LYS A 347 13.41 29.03 -15.71
C LYS A 347 12.21 28.28 -15.15
N MET A 348 11.32 27.78 -16.00
CA MET A 348 10.16 26.99 -15.55
C MET A 348 10.56 25.66 -14.94
N ALA A 349 11.60 24.99 -15.45
CA ALA A 349 12.10 23.75 -14.87
C ALA A 349 12.66 23.98 -13.45
N ASP A 350 13.35 25.09 -13.22
CA ASP A 350 13.86 25.44 -11.89
C ASP A 350 12.73 25.80 -10.92
N ILE A 351 11.69 26.47 -11.40
CA ILE A 351 10.47 26.71 -10.62
C ILE A 351 9.77 25.40 -10.28
N VAL A 352 9.63 24.46 -11.21
CA VAL A 352 9.03 23.14 -10.91
C VAL A 352 9.81 22.43 -9.81
N LYS A 353 11.15 22.41 -9.87
CA LYS A 353 12.00 21.83 -8.81
C LYS A 353 11.77 22.53 -7.47
N LEU A 354 11.73 23.86 -7.47
CA LEU A 354 11.47 24.65 -6.26
C LEU A 354 10.10 24.31 -5.66
N MET A 355 9.05 24.24 -6.48
CA MET A 355 7.69 23.91 -6.02
C MET A 355 7.60 22.48 -5.49
N GLN A 356 8.29 21.53 -6.13
CA GLN A 356 8.37 20.15 -5.64
C GLN A 356 9.08 20.07 -4.28
N SER A 357 10.20 20.79 -4.12
CA SER A 357 10.89 20.90 -2.81
C SER A 357 9.97 21.52 -1.76
N ALA A 358 9.27 22.59 -2.12
CA ALA A 358 8.35 23.29 -1.24
C ALA A 358 7.19 22.41 -0.74
N MET A 359 6.64 21.54 -1.59
CA MET A 359 5.59 20.60 -1.18
C MET A 359 6.10 19.59 -0.15
N VAL A 360 7.31 19.05 -0.34
CA VAL A 360 7.97 18.14 0.62
C VAL A 360 8.28 18.86 1.94
N GLU A 361 8.72 20.11 1.85
CA GLU A 361 9.01 20.93 3.03
C GLU A 361 7.73 21.29 3.81
N ALA A 362 6.64 21.64 3.12
CA ALA A 362 5.33 21.88 3.74
C ALA A 362 4.85 20.67 4.55
N GLU A 363 5.11 19.46 4.06
CA GLU A 363 4.83 18.22 4.80
C GLU A 363 5.69 18.10 6.07
N SER A 364 6.99 18.40 5.94
CA SER A 364 7.90 18.45 7.09
C SER A 364 7.46 19.47 8.14
N PHE A 365 6.95 20.63 7.72
CA PHE A 365 6.42 21.65 8.64
C PHE A 365 5.23 21.13 9.43
N LEU A 366 4.34 20.38 8.79
CA LEU A 366 3.21 19.78 9.45
C LEU A 366 3.64 18.81 10.56
N LYS A 367 4.63 17.95 10.27
CA LYS A 367 5.24 17.06 11.27
C LYS A 367 5.83 17.86 12.45
N LYS A 368 6.60 18.90 12.14
CA LYS A 368 7.25 19.75 13.17
C LYS A 368 6.24 20.52 14.02
N ASP A 369 5.10 20.93 13.47
CA ASP A 369 4.02 21.60 14.21
C ASP A 369 3.39 20.67 15.25
N MET A 370 3.08 19.43 14.83
CA MET A 370 2.59 18.38 15.73
C MET A 370 3.60 18.01 16.83
N GLU A 371 4.88 17.91 16.48
CA GLU A 371 5.98 17.67 17.44
C GLU A 371 6.17 18.83 18.43
N SER A 372 6.00 20.06 17.97
CA SER A 372 6.10 21.25 18.84
C SER A 372 4.97 21.27 19.87
N PHE A 373 3.74 20.91 19.46
CA PHE A 373 2.61 20.80 20.36
C PHE A 373 2.81 19.69 21.41
N SER A 374 3.26 18.50 20.99
CA SER A 374 3.51 17.39 21.92
C SER A 374 4.65 17.71 22.89
N GLY A 375 5.72 18.36 22.41
CA GLY A 375 6.82 18.84 23.23
C GLY A 375 6.39 19.86 24.29
N TYR A 376 5.50 20.79 23.94
CA TYR A 376 4.93 21.74 24.90
C TYR A 376 4.10 21.05 25.98
N MET A 377 3.24 20.09 25.60
CA MET A 377 2.45 19.31 26.55
C MET A 377 3.33 18.45 27.47
N ALA A 378 4.40 17.87 26.95
CA ALA A 378 5.38 17.14 27.76
C ALA A 378 6.07 18.06 28.78
N ALA A 379 6.47 19.27 28.37
CA ALA A 379 7.05 20.27 29.27
C ALA A 379 6.08 20.70 30.38
N LEU A 380 4.77 20.81 30.10
CA LEU A 380 3.74 21.05 31.12
C LEU A 380 3.59 19.90 32.13
N GLY A 381 3.89 18.68 31.71
CA GLY A 381 3.83 17.47 32.52
C GLY A 381 5.02 17.27 33.47
N LEU A 382 6.10 18.06 33.33
CA LEU A 382 7.29 17.91 34.18
C LEU A 382 7.00 18.17 35.67
N PRO A 383 7.70 17.46 36.59
CA PRO A 383 7.59 17.66 38.03
C PRO A 383 7.82 19.12 38.46
N LYS A 384 7.31 19.49 39.64
CA LYS A 384 7.37 20.87 40.18
C LYS A 384 7.55 20.93 41.70
N GLY A 385 8.03 19.84 42.31
CA GLY A 385 8.16 19.68 43.75
C GLY A 385 9.39 20.38 44.31
N THR A 386 10.53 20.33 43.61
CA THR A 386 11.78 20.99 44.01
C THR A 386 12.05 22.27 43.19
N GLU A 387 12.94 23.14 43.69
CA GLU A 387 13.36 24.34 42.93
C GLU A 387 14.11 23.97 41.64
N GLU A 388 14.90 22.89 41.66
CA GLU A 388 15.58 22.35 40.48
C GLU A 388 14.58 21.85 39.43
N GLU A 389 13.53 21.14 39.85
CA GLU A 389 12.44 20.70 38.98
C GLU A 389 11.67 21.87 38.38
N LYS A 390 11.38 22.91 39.18
CA LYS A 390 10.73 24.14 38.69
C LYS A 390 11.59 24.87 37.66
N GLN A 391 12.91 24.95 37.87
CA GLN A 391 13.83 25.55 36.91
C GLN A 391 13.91 24.74 35.61
N ALA A 392 14.05 23.42 35.70
CA ALA A 392 14.07 22.53 34.53
C ALA A 392 12.76 22.62 33.72
N ARG A 393 11.62 22.60 34.41
CA ARG A 393 10.30 22.79 33.80
C ARG A 393 10.17 24.14 33.12
N ALA A 394 10.62 25.22 33.76
CA ALA A 394 10.58 26.56 33.19
C ALA A 394 11.46 26.69 31.93
N ALA A 395 12.64 26.06 31.92
CA ALA A 395 13.52 26.01 30.76
C ALA A 395 12.90 25.22 29.60
N ALA A 396 12.32 24.05 29.89
CA ALA A 396 11.64 23.22 28.88
C ALA A 396 10.45 23.94 28.24
N LEU A 397 9.63 24.64 29.05
CA LEU A 397 8.50 25.44 28.54
C LEU A 397 8.98 26.60 27.67
N GLN A 398 10.07 27.27 28.06
CA GLN A 398 10.65 28.36 27.28
C GLN A 398 11.17 27.85 25.92
N GLN A 399 11.84 26.70 25.91
CA GLN A 399 12.32 26.07 24.67
C GLN A 399 11.16 25.66 23.76
N ALA A 400 10.12 25.04 24.31
CA ALA A 400 8.94 24.63 23.57
C ALA A 400 8.19 25.85 22.97
N ALA A 401 8.07 26.96 23.72
CA ALA A 401 7.46 28.19 23.22
C ALA A 401 8.24 28.81 22.04
N VAL A 402 9.57 28.83 22.12
CA VAL A 402 10.43 29.29 21.01
C VAL A 402 10.29 28.38 19.80
N GLN A 403 10.24 27.07 20.00
CA GLN A 403 10.06 26.12 18.91
C GLN A 403 8.70 26.31 18.22
N ALA A 404 7.63 26.44 19.00
CA ALA A 404 6.27 26.67 18.51
C ALA A 404 6.11 27.99 17.72
N ALA A 405 6.93 29.01 17.98
CA ALA A 405 6.99 30.23 17.17
C ALA A 405 7.91 30.09 15.94
N SER A 406 9.00 29.33 16.05
CA SER A 406 9.99 29.16 14.97
C SER A 406 9.51 28.35 13.77
N VAL A 407 8.68 27.34 14.02
CA VAL A 407 8.17 26.44 12.99
C VAL A 407 7.23 27.19 12.02
N PRO A 408 6.18 27.89 12.46
CA PRO A 408 5.33 28.70 11.58
C PRO A 408 6.09 29.85 10.91
N LEU A 409 7.03 30.51 11.61
CA LEU A 409 7.84 31.59 10.99
C LEU A 409 8.66 31.07 9.79
N SER A 410 9.18 29.84 9.89
CA SER A 410 9.92 29.21 8.80
C SER A 410 9.01 28.89 7.59
N LEU A 411 7.78 28.45 7.85
CA LEU A 411 6.76 28.28 6.80
C LEU A 411 6.43 29.61 6.11
N MET A 412 6.34 30.72 6.87
CA MET A 412 6.12 32.05 6.32
C MET A 412 7.24 32.47 5.36
N LYS A 413 8.50 32.31 5.78
CA LYS A 413 9.68 32.63 4.94
C LYS A 413 9.66 31.85 3.64
N ARG A 414 9.43 30.54 3.73
CA ARG A 414 9.41 29.65 2.57
C ARG A 414 8.25 29.98 1.63
N SER A 415 7.06 30.25 2.17
CA SER A 415 5.90 30.65 1.36
C SER A 415 6.17 31.96 0.62
N LEU A 416 6.78 32.96 1.27
CA LEU A 416 7.12 34.24 0.61
C LEU A 416 8.18 34.09 -0.49
N GLU A 417 9.17 33.22 -0.29
CA GLU A 417 10.17 32.90 -1.32
C GLU A 417 9.50 32.33 -2.58
N ILE A 418 8.62 31.35 -2.41
CA ILE A 418 7.82 30.75 -3.49
C ILE A 418 6.96 31.80 -4.19
N MET A 419 6.30 32.67 -3.42
CA MET A 419 5.49 33.75 -3.99
C MET A 419 6.33 34.70 -4.83
N THR A 420 7.56 35.00 -4.40
CA THR A 420 8.47 35.90 -5.11
C THR A 420 8.82 35.33 -6.48
N GLU A 421 9.19 34.05 -6.55
CA GLU A 421 9.50 33.36 -7.80
C GLU A 421 8.29 33.27 -8.74
N LEU A 422 7.10 33.00 -8.20
CA LEU A 422 5.86 32.99 -8.96
C LEU A 422 5.50 34.38 -9.51
N ALA A 423 5.72 35.43 -8.73
CA ALA A 423 5.46 36.79 -9.15
C ALA A 423 6.35 37.19 -10.36
N GLU A 424 7.61 36.78 -10.37
CA GLU A 424 8.54 37.07 -11.48
C GLU A 424 8.15 36.46 -12.82
N ILE A 425 7.44 35.32 -12.80
CA ILE A 425 7.01 34.66 -14.05
C ILE A 425 5.65 35.12 -14.54
N THR A 426 4.94 35.97 -13.81
CA THR A 426 3.57 36.40 -14.14
C THR A 426 3.44 36.91 -15.59
N ALA A 427 4.39 37.73 -16.05
CA ALA A 427 4.35 38.28 -17.41
C ALA A 427 4.63 37.26 -18.52
N GLN A 428 5.29 36.14 -18.17
CA GLN A 428 5.72 35.09 -19.09
C GLN A 428 4.83 33.84 -19.02
N ALA A 429 3.96 33.78 -18.02
CA ALA A 429 3.04 32.68 -17.78
C ALA A 429 2.07 32.47 -18.94
N ASN A 430 1.73 31.21 -19.20
CA ASN A 430 0.71 30.87 -20.18
C ASN A 430 -0.65 31.45 -19.74
N LYS A 431 -1.27 32.26 -20.62
CA LYS A 431 -2.55 32.93 -20.35
C LYS A 431 -3.67 31.98 -19.93
N ASN A 432 -3.64 30.72 -20.37
CA ASN A 432 -4.67 29.74 -20.05
C ASN A 432 -4.63 29.25 -18.59
N VAL A 433 -3.53 29.51 -17.87
CA VAL A 433 -3.34 29.11 -16.47
C VAL A 433 -3.00 30.30 -15.57
N ILE A 434 -3.22 31.51 -16.06
CA ILE A 434 -2.91 32.74 -15.33
C ILE A 434 -3.83 32.92 -14.11
N SER A 435 -5.06 32.38 -14.17
CA SER A 435 -5.95 32.26 -13.02
C SER A 435 -5.38 31.34 -11.93
N ASP A 436 -4.78 30.22 -12.32
CA ASP A 436 -4.18 29.25 -11.40
C ASP A 436 -2.94 29.83 -10.71
N LEU A 437 -2.17 30.67 -11.41
CA LEU A 437 -1.12 31.48 -10.80
C LEU A 437 -1.69 32.40 -9.71
N GLY A 438 -2.78 33.10 -10.00
CA GLY A 438 -3.47 33.93 -9.00
C GLY A 438 -3.93 33.14 -7.78
N ILE A 439 -4.50 31.95 -7.99
CA ILE A 439 -4.91 31.04 -6.91
C ILE A 439 -3.69 30.58 -6.09
N ALA A 440 -2.56 30.27 -6.73
CA ALA A 440 -1.32 29.90 -6.06
C ALA A 440 -0.87 30.98 -5.07
N LEU A 441 -0.82 32.25 -5.51
CA LEU A 441 -0.44 33.39 -4.67
C LEU A 441 -1.44 33.61 -3.51
N ILE A 442 -2.74 33.41 -3.75
CA ILE A 442 -3.76 33.52 -2.69
C ILE A 442 -3.56 32.44 -1.63
N MET A 443 -3.32 31.19 -2.04
CA MET A 443 -3.11 30.08 -1.10
C MET A 443 -1.81 30.24 -0.30
N LEU A 444 -0.73 30.70 -0.93
CA LEU A 444 0.54 30.96 -0.25
C LEU A 444 0.43 32.14 0.73
N ASP A 445 -0.26 33.21 0.37
CA ASP A 445 -0.53 34.31 1.31
C ASP A 445 -1.41 33.82 2.48
N ALA A 446 -2.46 33.03 2.21
CA ALA A 446 -3.27 32.44 3.27
C ALA A 446 -2.44 31.58 4.23
N ALA A 447 -1.45 30.85 3.72
CA ALA A 447 -0.48 30.12 4.54
C ALA A 447 0.36 31.06 5.41
N VAL A 448 0.90 32.15 4.84
CA VAL A 448 1.68 33.15 5.59
C VAL A 448 0.85 33.80 6.70
N GLN A 449 -0.36 34.27 6.39
CA GLN A 449 -1.23 34.92 7.37
C GLN A 449 -1.66 33.95 8.48
N SER A 450 -1.97 32.70 8.13
CA SER A 450 -2.37 31.67 9.11
C SER A 450 -1.20 31.28 10.03
N ALA A 451 0.00 31.14 9.46
CA ALA A 451 1.21 30.90 10.22
C ALA A 451 1.56 32.09 11.13
N TRP A 452 1.37 33.33 10.67
CA TRP A 452 1.60 34.53 11.47
C TRP A 452 0.76 34.57 12.75
N ILE A 453 -0.54 34.31 12.64
CA ILE A 453 -1.44 34.21 13.81
C ILE A 453 -0.91 33.17 14.81
N THR A 454 -0.37 32.06 14.30
CA THR A 454 0.21 31.00 15.14
C THR A 454 1.49 31.46 15.83
N VAL A 455 2.33 32.27 15.16
CA VAL A 455 3.51 32.90 15.79
C VAL A 455 3.07 33.84 16.90
N GLU A 456 2.14 34.76 16.62
CA GLU A 456 1.68 35.81 17.56
C GLU A 456 1.16 35.22 18.88
N ILE A 457 0.34 34.16 18.81
CA ILE A 457 -0.19 33.48 20.00
C ILE A 457 0.94 32.93 20.88
N ASN A 458 2.04 32.45 20.27
CA ASN A 458 3.16 31.87 21.00
C ASN A 458 4.15 32.91 21.55
N LEU A 459 4.18 34.14 21.01
CA LEU A 459 5.08 35.21 21.46
C LEU A 459 4.91 35.55 22.95
N GLY A 460 3.67 35.53 23.45
CA GLY A 460 3.36 35.80 24.86
C GLY A 460 4.00 34.79 25.82
N SER A 461 4.34 33.60 25.35
CA SER A 461 4.98 32.53 26.14
C SER A 461 6.52 32.62 26.14
N ILE A 462 7.13 33.46 25.28
CA ILE A 462 8.58 33.62 25.19
C ILE A 462 9.03 34.72 26.15
N LYS A 463 9.82 34.40 27.18
CA LYS A 463 10.31 35.38 28.18
C LYS A 463 11.42 36.31 27.69
N ASP A 464 12.27 35.86 26.76
CA ASP A 464 13.35 36.68 26.20
C ASP A 464 12.76 37.80 25.33
N ALA A 465 12.88 39.05 25.79
CA ALA A 465 12.32 40.21 25.12
C ALA A 465 13.00 40.54 23.78
N SER A 466 14.31 40.27 23.65
CA SER A 466 15.06 40.49 22.41
C SER A 466 14.60 39.49 21.36
N LEU A 467 14.53 38.22 21.75
CA LEU A 467 14.06 37.15 20.85
C LEU A 467 12.61 37.38 20.44
N ARG A 468 11.73 37.73 21.38
CA ARG A 468 10.33 38.03 21.09
C ARG A 468 10.19 39.16 20.07
N SER A 469 10.91 40.26 20.27
CA SER A 469 10.89 41.41 19.35
C SER A 469 11.39 41.01 17.95
N SER A 470 12.43 40.18 17.86
CA SER A 470 12.94 39.68 16.59
C SER A 470 11.91 38.82 15.83
N PHE A 471 11.18 37.94 16.51
CA PHE A 471 10.08 37.18 15.91
C PHE A 471 8.96 38.09 15.42
N GLU A 472 8.61 39.10 16.22
CA GLU A 472 7.53 40.05 15.92
C GLU A 472 7.83 40.89 14.68
N GLU A 473 9.01 41.51 14.63
CA GLU A 473 9.48 42.29 13.48
C GLU A 473 9.55 41.45 12.20
N THR A 474 10.16 40.25 12.30
CA THR A 474 10.31 39.37 11.13
C THR A 474 8.96 38.89 10.62
N GLY A 475 8.06 38.46 11.51
CA GLY A 475 6.77 37.91 11.09
C GLY A 475 5.85 38.99 10.51
N ALA A 476 5.83 40.19 11.11
CA ALA A 476 5.07 41.33 10.57
C ALA A 476 5.58 41.76 9.18
N GLU A 477 6.90 41.78 8.97
CA GLU A 477 7.49 42.07 7.66
C GLU A 477 7.04 41.04 6.61
N LEU A 478 7.16 39.74 6.93
CA LEU A 478 6.80 38.65 6.02
C LEU A 478 5.31 38.70 5.64
N ALA A 479 4.42 38.91 6.62
CA ALA A 479 2.98 38.99 6.41
C ALA A 479 2.57 40.22 5.57
N SER A 480 3.24 41.36 5.78
CA SER A 480 3.02 42.56 4.97
C SER A 480 3.49 42.35 3.52
N ARG A 481 4.68 41.78 3.33
CA ARG A 481 5.26 41.52 2.01
C ARG A 481 4.47 40.50 1.21
N SER A 482 4.00 39.41 1.83
CA SER A 482 3.18 38.40 1.13
C SER A 482 1.88 39.02 0.60
N ASN A 483 1.20 39.82 1.43
CA ASN A 483 -0.03 40.47 1.04
C ASN A 483 0.18 41.47 -0.10
N GLY A 484 1.23 42.29 -0.02
CA GLY A 484 1.59 43.24 -1.08
C GLY A 484 1.88 42.55 -2.41
N LEU A 485 2.66 41.46 -2.37
CA LEU A 485 3.04 40.71 -3.57
C LEU A 485 1.84 40.03 -4.23
N LYS A 486 0.96 39.40 -3.43
CA LYS A 486 -0.31 38.84 -3.91
C LYS A 486 -1.15 39.91 -4.61
N LEU A 487 -1.35 41.08 -3.99
CA LEU A 487 -2.17 42.15 -4.58
C LEU A 487 -1.58 42.65 -5.91
N GLN A 488 -0.26 42.85 -5.97
CA GLN A 488 0.44 43.25 -7.18
C GLN A 488 0.23 42.24 -8.32
N VAL A 489 0.43 40.95 -8.06
CA VAL A 489 0.25 39.90 -9.09
C VAL A 489 -1.20 39.80 -9.53
N LEU A 490 -2.17 39.85 -8.59
CA LEU A 490 -3.59 39.80 -8.95
C LEU A 490 -4.02 41.00 -9.80
N GLU A 491 -3.45 42.19 -9.56
CA GLU A 491 -3.68 43.36 -10.40
C GLU A 491 -3.11 43.17 -11.82
N GLN A 492 -1.88 42.62 -11.94
CA GLN A 492 -1.30 42.27 -13.24
C GLN A 492 -2.15 41.23 -13.99
N ILE A 493 -2.65 40.21 -13.30
CA ILE A 493 -3.53 39.19 -13.89
C ILE A 493 -4.81 39.83 -14.41
N LYS A 494 -5.46 40.70 -13.63
CA LYS A 494 -6.67 41.43 -14.06
C LYS A 494 -6.40 42.25 -15.32
N ASN A 495 -5.34 43.03 -15.33
CA ASN A 495 -4.97 43.86 -16.49
C ASN A 495 -4.68 43.01 -17.74
N ASN A 496 -4.22 41.76 -17.58
CA ASN A 496 -3.94 40.85 -18.69
C ASN A 496 -5.18 40.09 -19.21
N LEU A 497 -6.25 40.01 -18.42
CA LEU A 497 -7.49 39.33 -18.78
C LEU A 497 -8.48 40.23 -19.54
N GLY A 498 -8.25 41.54 -19.57
CA GLY A 498 -9.13 42.54 -20.20
C GLY A 498 -10.09 43.13 -19.19
#